data_AF-A0A423V9R3-F1
#
_entry.id   AF-A0A423V9R3-F1
#
_cell.length_a   1.000
_cell.length_b   1.000
_cell.length_c   1.000
_cell.angle_alpha   90.00
_cell.angle_beta   90.00
_cell.angle_gamma   90.00
#
_symmetry.space_group_name_H-M   'P 1'
#
loop_
_entity.id
_entity.type
_entity.pdbx_description
1 polymer ?
#
loop_
_entity_poly.entity_id
_entity_poly.type
_entity_poly.pdbx_seq_one_letter_code
_entity_poly.pdbx_strand_id
1 'polypeptide(L)'
;MFSKQPKFTSKTLQKPKIRTVSVEVPKKPSTPLNGSRATSTGSPRPAPPRTGPPSSSSSSVAAAAAAAAAKGAKRSADGRLRASNSPLTSSDEQRPGHHLAPPRGAAAAAASSAAGARKRIRSPATDSDRVAFGWSDGDSSAEDDDDDWESRLKRRRQSTRKDPDRNLVHGALADLAAGGYRDAGSRTARIIHAAEIVSLEQGDKPFFPDAKPEELVVELQYPGSWTRERFILAHGRDKLDVVKDIKRVVQNVQDTFLTPEQAREHGFKDIIRQLERNSNDRILNLAGFKAAVAKYNDAVLHLIKSGAIVANIEKQHELSNHITDLILTQVYDRVVTPKIDILKKYDNGTDNVYGELDKVFVRQALSKELQMTSGQVFVDLGSGVGNVVLQAALEIGCESWGCEMMDGPAKLARDQHAEFRARCKLWGIQPGKVRMIQDDFTKNEDIKRALQRADVVLANNFAFTPQLNDTLKIMFLDLKKGCKIVSLKNFVSSSAYHSNDIATQILDVDYDHRWPVKGVSWTDSQGDYFISTKK
;
A
#
# COMPACT_ATOMS: atom_id res chain seq x y z
N MET A 1 -25.66 -47.53 32.61
CA MET A 1 -25.30 -46.90 31.31
C MET A 1 -25.78 -45.46 31.32
N PHE A 2 -25.15 -44.58 30.53
CA PHE A 2 -25.45 -43.13 30.39
C PHE A 2 -25.32 -42.30 31.69
N SER A 3 -24.14 -41.73 31.96
CA SER A 3 -23.55 -40.51 31.35
C SER A 3 -23.89 -39.26 32.16
N LYS A 4 -23.01 -38.93 33.12
CA LYS A 4 -23.05 -37.68 33.88
C LYS A 4 -22.37 -36.58 33.05
N GLN A 5 -23.10 -35.51 32.71
CA GLN A 5 -22.45 -34.24 32.35
C GLN A 5 -22.14 -33.44 33.63
N PRO A 6 -20.89 -33.07 33.91
CA PRO A 6 -20.58 -32.15 35.00
C PRO A 6 -20.90 -30.71 34.59
N LYS A 7 -21.69 -30.02 35.42
CA LYS A 7 -21.97 -28.58 35.26
C LYS A 7 -20.67 -27.78 35.46
N PHE A 8 -20.35 -26.92 34.51
CA PHE A 8 -19.16 -26.06 34.60
C PHE A 8 -19.45 -24.88 35.54
N THR A 9 -18.85 -24.88 36.73
CA THR A 9 -18.89 -23.73 37.65
C THR A 9 -17.79 -22.73 37.27
N SER A 10 -18.13 -21.45 37.20
CA SER A 10 -17.18 -20.40 36.86
C SER A 10 -16.13 -20.22 37.98
N LYS A 11 -14.86 -20.46 37.65
CA LYS A 11 -13.74 -20.12 38.54
C LYS A 11 -13.57 -18.60 38.58
N THR A 12 -13.79 -17.99 39.73
CA THR A 12 -13.50 -16.57 39.97
C THR A 12 -12.00 -16.30 39.82
N LEU A 13 -11.61 -15.74 38.67
CA LEU A 13 -10.24 -15.27 38.45
C LEU A 13 -9.94 -14.07 39.35
N GLN A 14 -8.83 -14.12 40.08
CA GLN A 14 -8.38 -12.98 40.89
C GLN A 14 -7.93 -11.83 39.97
N LYS A 15 -8.42 -10.62 40.23
CA LYS A 15 -8.03 -9.42 39.48
C LYS A 15 -6.52 -9.15 39.65
N PRO A 16 -5.78 -8.81 38.57
CA PRO A 16 -4.36 -8.51 38.66
C PRO A 16 -4.11 -7.23 39.48
N LYS A 17 -3.09 -7.26 40.35
CA LYS A 17 -2.65 -6.08 41.11
C LYS A 17 -1.78 -5.19 40.20
N ILE A 18 -2.34 -4.08 39.74
CA ILE A 18 -1.60 -3.05 39.00
C ILE A 18 -0.64 -2.34 39.98
N ARG A 19 0.66 -2.32 39.64
CA ARG A 19 1.66 -1.45 40.30
C ARG A 19 1.89 -0.24 39.41
N THR A 20 1.37 0.91 39.82
CA THR A 20 1.63 2.19 39.16
C THR A 20 3.04 2.68 39.55
N VAL A 21 3.89 2.91 38.55
CA VAL A 21 5.20 3.57 38.76
C VAL A 21 5.14 4.92 38.04
N SER A 22 5.14 5.99 38.81
CA SER A 22 5.16 7.36 38.29
C SER A 22 6.60 7.74 37.92
N VAL A 23 6.82 8.17 36.68
CA VAL A 23 8.10 8.73 36.21
C VAL A 23 7.89 10.20 35.90
N GLU A 24 8.57 11.08 36.63
CA GLU A 24 8.51 12.53 36.37
C GLU A 24 9.48 12.91 35.24
N VAL A 25 8.96 13.60 34.22
CA VAL A 25 9.76 14.15 33.12
C VAL A 25 10.03 15.64 33.40
N PRO A 26 11.29 16.08 33.48
CA PRO A 26 11.61 17.49 33.72
C PRO A 26 11.30 18.34 32.47
N LYS A 27 10.50 19.40 32.64
CA LYS A 27 10.18 20.38 31.60
C LYS A 27 11.40 21.26 31.27
N LYS A 28 11.62 21.54 29.98
CA LYS A 28 12.50 22.63 29.53
C LYS A 28 11.94 23.98 29.98
N PRO A 29 12.77 24.93 30.46
CA PRO A 29 12.34 26.30 30.72
C PRO A 29 12.16 27.08 29.40
N SER A 30 11.14 27.93 29.36
CA SER A 30 10.83 28.86 28.27
C SER A 30 11.52 30.21 28.44
N THR A 31 12.04 30.78 27.36
CA THR A 31 12.62 32.14 27.34
C THR A 31 11.58 33.15 26.86
N PRO A 32 11.28 34.24 27.61
CA PRO A 32 10.46 35.34 27.13
C PRO A 32 11.26 36.42 26.37
N LEU A 33 10.53 37.25 25.62
CA LEU A 33 11.02 38.33 24.74
C LEU A 33 11.22 39.68 25.47
N ASN A 34 11.78 40.65 24.72
CA ASN A 34 12.11 42.05 25.06
C ASN A 34 13.38 42.25 25.91
N GLY A 35 14.24 43.27 25.67
CA GLY A 35 14.30 44.23 24.58
C GLY A 35 14.83 45.61 25.01
N SER A 36 16.00 46.06 24.53
CA SER A 36 16.46 47.45 24.66
C SER A 36 17.66 47.83 23.75
N ARG A 37 17.33 48.72 22.79
CA ARG A 37 18.07 49.82 22.13
C ARG A 37 19.56 50.14 22.48
N ALA A 38 20.27 50.61 21.44
CA ALA A 38 21.50 51.46 21.42
C ALA A 38 22.88 50.76 21.60
N THR A 39 24.00 51.15 20.94
CA THR A 39 24.24 52.06 19.78
C THR A 39 25.63 51.79 19.14
N SER A 40 25.70 51.86 17.81
CA SER A 40 26.78 52.43 16.96
C SER A 40 28.26 51.94 16.94
N THR A 41 28.77 51.86 15.70
CA THR A 41 30.16 52.03 15.20
C THR A 41 31.10 50.81 15.04
N GLY A 42 31.84 50.80 13.92
CA GLY A 42 33.16 50.16 13.79
C GLY A 42 33.26 48.85 12.98
N SER A 43 33.42 48.93 11.66
CA SER A 43 34.18 47.90 10.90
C SER A 43 35.66 48.27 10.90
N PRO A 44 36.61 47.32 10.75
CA PRO A 44 36.96 46.82 9.41
C PRO A 44 37.37 45.33 9.29
N ARG A 45 37.34 44.84 8.04
CA ARG A 45 38.01 43.61 7.53
C ARG A 45 39.55 43.80 7.54
N PRO A 46 40.43 42.76 7.51
CA PRO A 46 40.54 41.79 6.39
C PRO A 46 40.89 40.32 6.79
N ALA A 47 40.32 39.29 6.13
CA ALA A 47 40.93 38.42 5.09
C ALA A 47 41.68 37.14 5.59
N PRO A 48 41.81 36.06 4.78
CA PRO A 48 42.04 34.69 5.29
C PRO A 48 43.33 33.98 4.79
N PRO A 49 43.65 32.79 5.35
CA PRO A 49 44.17 31.64 4.58
C PRO A 49 43.34 30.35 4.84
N ARG A 50 42.92 29.54 3.86
CA ARG A 50 43.64 28.66 2.91
C ARG A 50 44.40 27.45 3.52
N THR A 51 43.73 26.28 3.43
CA THR A 51 44.24 24.96 2.98
C THR A 51 45.44 24.28 3.65
N GLY A 52 45.22 23.08 4.23
CA GLY A 52 46.27 22.06 4.47
C GLY A 52 45.94 20.99 5.54
N PRO A 53 45.87 19.68 5.23
CA PRO A 53 45.83 18.55 6.19
C PRO A 53 47.29 18.17 6.65
N PRO A 54 47.56 17.28 7.65
CA PRO A 54 46.92 15.95 7.84
C PRO A 54 46.87 15.32 9.26
N SER A 55 46.43 14.04 9.27
CA SER A 55 46.80 12.92 10.16
C SER A 55 46.42 12.90 11.66
N SER A 56 45.46 12.02 11.97
CA SER A 56 45.47 10.96 13.02
C SER A 56 46.29 11.13 14.31
N SER A 57 45.63 10.98 15.47
CA SER A 57 45.83 9.81 16.37
C SER A 57 44.92 9.79 17.62
N SER A 58 44.29 8.63 17.87
CA SER A 58 44.05 7.98 19.19
C SER A 58 43.55 8.73 20.45
N SER A 59 42.53 8.14 21.10
CA SER A 59 42.37 7.92 22.56
C SER A 59 42.28 9.14 23.53
N SER A 60 41.63 9.08 24.69
CA SER A 60 40.63 8.19 25.33
C SER A 60 40.26 8.79 26.71
N VAL A 61 39.07 8.45 27.27
CA VAL A 61 38.66 8.60 28.70
C VAL A 61 38.86 9.98 29.40
N ALA A 62 38.36 10.24 30.62
CA ALA A 62 37.01 10.07 31.18
C ALA A 62 36.90 10.88 32.50
N ALA A 63 35.66 11.07 32.99
CA ALA A 63 35.27 11.19 34.40
C ALA A 63 35.76 12.37 35.29
N ALA A 64 34.77 13.17 35.72
CA ALA A 64 34.63 13.82 37.04
C ALA A 64 33.11 14.13 37.17
N ALA A 65 32.30 13.79 38.18
CA ALA A 65 32.49 13.38 39.58
C ALA A 65 33.16 14.45 40.47
N ALA A 66 32.58 14.91 41.60
CA ALA A 66 31.23 14.72 42.16
C ALA A 66 30.98 15.75 43.29
N ALA A 67 29.71 15.87 43.74
CA ALA A 67 29.30 16.42 45.04
C ALA A 67 29.54 17.94 45.29
N ALA A 68 28.97 18.60 46.31
CA ALA A 68 28.14 18.13 47.42
C ALA A 68 27.18 19.23 47.96
N ALA A 69 26.13 18.78 48.69
CA ALA A 69 25.56 19.41 49.89
C ALA A 69 24.87 20.81 49.82
N ALA A 70 23.98 21.22 50.75
CA ALA A 70 23.03 20.49 51.62
C ALA A 70 22.15 21.51 52.39
N LYS A 71 20.93 21.10 52.79
CA LYS A 71 20.00 21.78 53.76
C LYS A 71 19.50 23.16 53.27
N GLY A 72 18.32 23.67 53.65
CA GLY A 72 17.18 23.30 54.51
C GLY A 72 16.34 24.60 54.66
N ALA A 73 15.11 24.73 55.15
CA ALA A 73 14.08 23.90 55.77
C ALA A 73 12.91 24.88 56.13
N LYS A 74 11.76 24.37 56.61
CA LYS A 74 10.62 25.10 57.27
C LYS A 74 9.66 25.86 56.32
N ARG A 75 8.37 25.45 56.26
CA ARG A 75 7.17 25.88 57.07
C ARG A 75 6.56 27.19 56.51
N SER A 76 5.26 27.48 56.57
CA SER A 76 3.94 26.83 56.80
C SER A 76 2.92 27.85 56.23
N ALA A 77 1.64 27.64 55.92
CA ALA A 77 0.52 27.03 56.64
C ALA A 77 -0.71 27.04 55.68
N ASP A 78 -1.54 25.99 55.70
CA ASP A 78 -2.98 26.00 56.08
C ASP A 78 -4.02 26.59 55.11
N GLY A 79 -5.16 25.89 54.98
CA GLY A 79 -6.33 26.30 54.18
C GLY A 79 -7.12 25.11 53.60
N ARG A 80 -8.14 24.61 54.30
CA ARG A 80 -8.83 23.34 54.02
C ARG A 80 -10.09 23.44 53.12
N LEU A 81 -10.23 22.44 52.23
CA LEU A 81 -11.42 21.61 51.94
C LEU A 81 -12.81 22.26 51.71
N ARG A 82 -13.46 21.88 50.60
CA ARG A 82 -14.50 20.81 50.61
C ARG A 82 -14.90 20.33 49.21
N ALA A 83 -15.50 19.14 49.17
CA ALA A 83 -16.08 18.49 47.99
C ALA A 83 -17.56 18.13 48.25
N SER A 84 -18.32 17.79 47.21
CA SER A 84 -19.65 17.19 47.31
C SER A 84 -19.96 16.28 46.12
N ASN A 85 -20.65 15.16 46.39
CA ASN A 85 -21.04 14.11 45.43
C ASN A 85 -22.58 14.03 45.31
N SER A 86 -23.09 13.76 44.09
CA SER A 86 -24.26 12.89 43.80
C SER A 86 -25.64 13.32 44.39
N PRO A 87 -26.79 12.59 44.28
CA PRO A 87 -27.02 11.21 43.78
C PRO A 87 -28.38 10.87 43.08
N LEU A 88 -28.62 9.55 42.87
CA LEU A 88 -29.89 8.79 42.71
C LEU A 88 -30.55 8.57 41.31
N THR A 89 -31.57 7.70 41.29
CA THR A 89 -31.66 6.41 40.54
C THR A 89 -33.11 5.94 40.26
N SER A 90 -33.37 5.25 39.12
CA SER A 90 -34.46 4.27 38.77
C SER A 90 -35.95 4.62 39.09
N SER A 91 -37.01 4.08 38.47
CA SER A 91 -37.24 2.83 37.69
C SER A 91 -38.45 2.95 36.71
N ASP A 92 -38.52 2.00 35.76
CA ASP A 92 -39.70 1.23 35.27
C ASP A 92 -40.81 1.71 34.29
N GLU A 93 -41.25 0.67 33.55
CA GLU A 93 -42.53 0.36 32.87
C GLU A 93 -42.94 0.77 31.43
N GLN A 94 -43.26 -0.32 30.68
CA GLN A 94 -44.28 -0.53 29.64
C GLN A 94 -44.19 0.14 28.24
N ARG A 95 -43.99 -0.72 27.21
CA ARG A 95 -44.53 -0.56 25.84
C ARG A 95 -44.92 -1.94 25.25
N PRO A 96 -46.18 -2.16 24.83
CA PRO A 96 -46.51 -3.26 23.93
C PRO A 96 -46.25 -2.85 22.47
N GLY A 97 -45.91 -3.82 21.61
CA GLY A 97 -45.83 -3.61 20.17
C GLY A 97 -47.17 -3.89 19.47
N HIS A 98 -47.35 -3.37 18.26
CA HIS A 98 -48.28 -3.93 17.28
C HIS A 98 -47.84 -3.58 15.85
N HIS A 99 -47.77 -4.60 14.99
CA HIS A 99 -47.82 -4.43 13.54
C HIS A 99 -49.22 -3.93 13.13
N LEU A 100 -49.33 -3.24 11.99
CA LEU A 100 -50.39 -3.48 10.99
C LEU A 100 -50.07 -2.80 9.65
N ALA A 101 -50.65 -3.35 8.59
CA ALA A 101 -50.38 -3.04 7.17
C ALA A 101 -51.29 -1.90 6.62
N PRO A 102 -51.02 -1.34 5.42
CA PRO A 102 -51.77 -0.21 4.89
C PRO A 102 -53.08 -0.64 4.17
N PRO A 103 -54.14 0.19 4.17
CA PRO A 103 -55.38 -0.06 3.44
C PRO A 103 -55.31 0.37 1.96
N ARG A 104 -56.16 -0.25 1.13
CA ARG A 104 -56.38 0.03 -0.30
C ARG A 104 -57.85 0.36 -0.58
N GLY A 105 -58.11 1.14 -1.64
CA GLY A 105 -59.45 1.41 -2.23
C GLY A 105 -60.17 2.64 -1.66
N ALA A 106 -61.13 3.30 -2.31
CA ALA A 106 -61.74 3.18 -3.66
C ALA A 106 -62.68 4.41 -3.89
N ALA A 107 -63.23 4.79 -5.06
CA ALA A 107 -62.88 4.66 -6.49
C ALA A 107 -63.89 5.52 -7.31
N ALA A 108 -63.53 6.10 -8.48
CA ALA A 108 -64.48 6.77 -9.40
C ALA A 108 -63.98 6.82 -10.86
N ALA A 109 -64.88 6.89 -11.84
CA ALA A 109 -64.61 6.60 -13.26
C ALA A 109 -65.31 7.54 -14.27
N ALA A 110 -64.77 7.63 -15.49
CA ALA A 110 -65.40 7.97 -16.80
C ALA A 110 -64.30 7.88 -17.90
N ALA A 111 -64.41 7.09 -18.98
CA ALA A 111 -65.12 7.36 -20.25
C ALA A 111 -64.60 8.61 -21.02
N SER A 112 -64.35 8.63 -22.35
CA SER A 112 -64.48 7.60 -23.41
C SER A 112 -63.74 8.00 -24.73
N SER A 113 -63.36 7.01 -25.55
CA SER A 113 -63.28 6.99 -27.04
C SER A 113 -62.73 8.18 -27.87
N ALA A 114 -61.76 7.94 -28.76
CA ALA A 114 -61.92 7.98 -30.25
C ALA A 114 -60.58 7.82 -31.01
N ALA A 115 -60.64 7.46 -32.31
CA ALA A 115 -59.49 7.08 -33.15
C ALA A 115 -58.92 8.22 -34.03
N GLY A 116 -57.66 8.11 -34.50
CA GLY A 116 -57.10 9.07 -35.48
C GLY A 116 -55.67 8.80 -36.04
N ALA A 117 -55.60 8.19 -37.23
CA ALA A 117 -54.61 8.41 -38.30
C ALA A 117 -53.06 8.37 -38.08
N ARG A 118 -52.48 7.24 -38.53
CA ARG A 118 -51.18 7.02 -39.23
C ARG A 118 -50.29 8.24 -39.60
N LYS A 119 -48.97 8.09 -39.40
CA LYS A 119 -47.95 8.16 -40.49
C LYS A 119 -46.63 7.46 -40.11
N ARG A 120 -46.08 6.65 -41.05
CA ARG A 120 -44.74 6.03 -41.00
C ARG A 120 -43.75 6.91 -41.75
N ILE A 121 -42.50 7.01 -41.28
CA ILE A 121 -41.32 7.23 -42.13
C ILE A 121 -40.25 6.20 -41.72
N ARG A 122 -39.50 5.69 -42.72
CA ARG A 122 -38.54 4.57 -42.59
C ARG A 122 -37.12 5.07 -42.36
N SER A 123 -36.34 4.28 -41.61
CA SER A 123 -34.87 4.27 -41.70
C SER A 123 -34.40 3.57 -42.98
N PRO A 124 -33.28 3.98 -43.60
CA PRO A 124 -32.51 3.12 -44.51
C PRO A 124 -31.72 2.07 -43.70
N ALA A 125 -31.44 0.93 -44.33
CA ALA A 125 -30.69 -0.19 -43.75
C ALA A 125 -29.45 -0.52 -44.61
N THR A 126 -28.47 -1.20 -44.02
CA THR A 126 -27.47 -2.16 -44.58
C THR A 126 -26.37 -2.37 -43.53
N ASP A 127 -25.74 -3.53 -43.36
CA ASP A 127 -26.10 -4.92 -43.71
C ASP A 127 -25.40 -5.88 -42.71
N SER A 128 -25.67 -7.19 -42.80
CA SER A 128 -24.97 -8.36 -42.24
C SER A 128 -23.74 -8.16 -41.31
N ASP A 129 -23.62 -8.91 -40.21
CA ASP A 129 -23.55 -10.38 -40.28
C ASP A 129 -24.25 -11.18 -39.19
N ARG A 130 -24.61 -12.43 -39.55
CA ARG A 130 -25.50 -13.32 -38.79
C ARG A 130 -24.69 -14.41 -38.09
N VAL A 131 -24.75 -14.50 -36.76
CA VAL A 131 -24.28 -15.70 -36.03
C VAL A 131 -25.48 -16.59 -35.72
N ALA A 132 -25.39 -17.86 -36.13
CA ALA A 132 -26.45 -18.83 -35.93
C ALA A 132 -26.45 -19.36 -34.49
N PHE A 133 -27.60 -19.25 -33.80
CA PHE A 133 -27.83 -19.94 -32.54
C PHE A 133 -28.39 -21.33 -32.83
N GLY A 134 -27.59 -22.37 -32.59
CA GLY A 134 -28.07 -23.75 -32.61
C GLY A 134 -28.96 -23.99 -31.39
N TRP A 135 -30.20 -24.41 -31.63
CA TRP A 135 -31.12 -24.81 -30.55
C TRP A 135 -30.78 -26.23 -30.13
N SER A 136 -30.56 -26.42 -28.83
CA SER A 136 -30.56 -27.74 -28.20
C SER A 136 -31.55 -27.67 -27.05
N ASP A 137 -32.70 -28.33 -27.22
CA ASP A 137 -33.69 -28.43 -26.17
C ASP A 137 -33.10 -29.19 -24.97
N GLY A 138 -33.39 -28.71 -23.77
CA GLY A 138 -32.85 -29.20 -22.51
C GLY A 138 -33.71 -28.70 -21.36
N ASP A 139 -34.80 -29.40 -21.12
CA ASP A 139 -35.81 -29.10 -20.10
C ASP A 139 -35.20 -29.12 -18.68
N SER A 140 -35.21 -27.99 -17.97
CA SER A 140 -35.13 -27.93 -16.51
C SER A 140 -35.72 -26.61 -15.99
N SER A 141 -36.75 -26.73 -15.16
CA SER A 141 -37.38 -25.74 -14.27
C SER A 141 -36.70 -24.38 -14.08
N ALA A 142 -37.45 -23.31 -14.33
CA ALA A 142 -37.09 -21.95 -13.93
C ALA A 142 -37.33 -21.71 -12.43
N GLU A 143 -36.33 -21.14 -11.76
CA GLU A 143 -36.50 -20.23 -10.63
C GLU A 143 -35.75 -18.94 -10.96
N ASP A 144 -36.28 -17.79 -10.52
CA ASP A 144 -35.87 -16.46 -10.98
C ASP A 144 -34.44 -16.07 -10.58
N ASP A 145 -33.63 -15.58 -11.53
CA ASP A 145 -32.29 -15.02 -11.28
C ASP A 145 -32.00 -13.81 -12.19
N ASP A 146 -32.89 -12.81 -12.10
CA ASP A 146 -32.80 -11.53 -12.83
C ASP A 146 -31.61 -10.63 -12.37
N ASP A 147 -30.82 -11.06 -11.37
CA ASP A 147 -29.66 -10.31 -10.86
C ASP A 147 -28.33 -10.66 -11.56
N ASP A 148 -28.18 -11.84 -12.20
CA ASP A 148 -26.92 -12.20 -12.87
C ASP A 148 -26.63 -11.28 -14.06
N TRP A 149 -27.62 -11.03 -14.94
CA TRP A 149 -27.36 -10.34 -16.22
C TRP A 149 -26.83 -8.92 -16.02
N GLU A 150 -27.32 -8.19 -15.01
CA GLU A 150 -26.86 -6.83 -14.72
C GLU A 150 -25.46 -6.84 -14.09
N SER A 151 -25.17 -7.79 -13.20
CA SER A 151 -23.82 -8.01 -12.65
C SER A 151 -22.81 -8.43 -13.73
N ARG A 152 -23.28 -9.15 -14.76
CA ARG A 152 -22.52 -9.62 -15.92
C ARG A 152 -22.28 -8.51 -16.92
N LEU A 153 -23.22 -7.58 -17.09
CA LEU A 153 -23.03 -6.33 -17.84
C LEU A 153 -22.16 -5.31 -17.10
N LYS A 154 -22.26 -5.22 -15.76
CA LYS A 154 -21.33 -4.44 -14.93
C LYS A 154 -19.90 -5.00 -15.05
N ARG A 155 -19.72 -6.33 -14.97
CA ARG A 155 -18.43 -7.00 -15.27
C ARG A 155 -17.96 -6.79 -16.72
N ARG A 156 -18.86 -6.80 -17.71
CA ARG A 156 -18.52 -6.56 -19.13
C ARG A 156 -18.22 -5.09 -19.45
N ARG A 157 -18.75 -4.15 -18.64
CA ARG A 157 -18.37 -2.72 -18.63
C ARG A 157 -17.08 -2.45 -17.83
N GLN A 158 -16.79 -3.28 -16.82
CA GLN A 158 -15.46 -3.44 -16.21
C GLN A 158 -14.50 -4.26 -17.08
N SER A 159 -14.76 -4.41 -18.38
CA SER A 159 -13.70 -4.65 -19.34
C SER A 159 -12.66 -3.56 -19.14
N THR A 160 -11.49 -3.91 -18.58
CA THR A 160 -10.43 -2.94 -18.31
C THR A 160 -10.17 -2.13 -19.57
N ARG A 161 -10.24 -0.81 -19.42
CA ARG A 161 -9.99 0.11 -20.53
C ARG A 161 -8.48 0.12 -20.73
N LYS A 162 -7.98 -0.86 -21.49
CA LYS A 162 -6.56 -1.07 -21.74
C LYS A 162 -5.90 0.26 -22.07
N ASP A 163 -4.88 0.61 -21.30
CA ASP A 163 -4.09 1.82 -21.52
C ASP A 163 -3.06 1.53 -22.63
N PRO A 164 -3.28 1.96 -23.88
CA PRO A 164 -2.37 1.63 -24.98
C PRO A 164 -1.01 2.32 -24.83
N ASP A 165 -0.95 3.41 -24.06
CA ASP A 165 0.26 4.20 -23.84
C ASP A 165 1.15 3.60 -22.74
N ARG A 166 0.65 2.59 -22.01
CA ARG A 166 1.41 1.86 -20.99
C ARG A 166 2.50 1.01 -21.64
N ASN A 167 3.73 1.53 -21.64
CA ASN A 167 4.93 0.75 -21.90
C ASN A 167 5.38 0.00 -20.63
N LEU A 168 5.50 -1.32 -20.71
CA LEU A 168 6.00 -2.19 -19.64
C LEU A 168 7.48 -2.55 -19.77
N VAL A 169 8.13 -2.35 -20.91
CA VAL A 169 9.53 -2.74 -21.13
C VAL A 169 10.47 -1.76 -20.44
N HIS A 170 11.18 -2.22 -19.41
CA HIS A 170 12.23 -1.43 -18.78
C HIS A 170 13.41 -1.24 -19.74
N GLY A 171 13.95 -0.03 -19.84
CA GLY A 171 15.05 0.28 -20.78
C GLY A 171 16.24 -0.69 -20.69
N ALA A 172 16.63 -1.10 -19.48
CA ALA A 172 17.69 -2.09 -19.30
C ALA A 172 17.40 -3.46 -19.97
N LEU A 173 16.14 -3.90 -20.02
CA LEU A 173 15.73 -5.15 -20.69
C LEU A 173 15.79 -4.99 -22.22
N ALA A 174 15.38 -3.83 -22.74
CA ALA A 174 15.57 -3.50 -24.16
C ALA A 174 17.07 -3.48 -24.54
N ASP A 175 17.92 -2.89 -23.70
CA ASP A 175 19.39 -2.90 -23.87
C ASP A 175 19.97 -4.33 -23.90
N LEU A 176 19.40 -5.27 -23.12
CA LEU A 176 19.82 -6.69 -23.16
C LEU A 176 19.51 -7.32 -24.52
N ALA A 177 18.28 -7.14 -25.01
CA ALA A 177 17.85 -7.76 -26.28
C ALA A 177 18.54 -7.15 -27.50
N ALA A 178 18.91 -5.87 -27.46
CA ALA A 178 19.67 -5.21 -28.52
C ALA A 178 21.14 -5.69 -28.63
N GLY A 179 21.55 -6.72 -27.89
CA GLY A 179 22.96 -7.15 -27.77
C GLY A 179 23.84 -6.12 -27.05
N GLY A 180 23.24 -5.08 -26.46
CA GLY A 180 23.91 -3.95 -25.81
C GLY A 180 24.47 -4.27 -24.42
N TYR A 181 24.40 -5.53 -23.96
CA TYR A 181 24.93 -5.94 -22.66
C TYR A 181 26.46 -5.88 -22.62
N ARG A 182 26.99 -4.68 -22.42
CA ARG A 182 28.35 -4.45 -21.99
C ARG A 182 28.46 -4.84 -20.52
N ASP A 183 29.08 -5.97 -20.24
CA ASP A 183 29.54 -6.37 -18.91
C ASP A 183 30.74 -5.51 -18.46
N ALA A 184 30.59 -4.19 -18.57
CA ALA A 184 31.63 -3.18 -18.44
C ALA A 184 31.37 -2.33 -17.19
N GLY A 185 31.35 -2.97 -16.02
CA GLY A 185 31.41 -2.32 -14.69
C GLY A 185 30.25 -1.39 -14.30
N SER A 186 29.27 -1.15 -15.18
CA SER A 186 28.22 -0.14 -14.99
C SER A 186 27.06 -0.66 -14.15
N ARG A 187 27.30 -0.77 -12.85
CA ARG A 187 26.29 -0.94 -11.78
C ARG A 187 25.24 -2.02 -12.10
N THR A 188 25.61 -3.27 -11.79
CA THR A 188 24.65 -4.30 -11.40
C THR A 188 23.60 -3.69 -10.47
N ALA A 189 22.34 -4.09 -10.63
CA ALA A 189 21.27 -3.57 -9.78
C ALA A 189 21.60 -3.93 -8.33
N ARG A 190 21.87 -2.93 -7.49
CA ARG A 190 22.10 -3.12 -6.05
C ARG A 190 20.76 -3.40 -5.38
N ILE A 191 20.27 -4.62 -5.58
CA ILE A 191 19.17 -5.20 -4.84
C ILE A 191 19.68 -5.65 -3.47
N ILE A 192 18.82 -5.61 -2.47
CA ILE A 192 19.03 -6.32 -1.21
C ILE A 192 18.73 -7.80 -1.47
N HIS A 193 19.71 -8.68 -1.32
CA HIS A 193 19.49 -10.11 -1.51
C HIS A 193 18.68 -10.72 -0.35
N ALA A 194 17.84 -11.71 -0.61
CA ALA A 194 17.19 -12.50 0.43
C ALA A 194 18.19 -13.10 1.45
N ALA A 195 19.39 -13.47 0.97
CA ALA A 195 20.52 -13.91 1.81
C ALA A 195 21.05 -12.86 2.81
N GLU A 196 20.67 -11.58 2.69
CA GLU A 196 20.99 -10.53 3.67
C GLU A 196 19.91 -10.37 4.75
N ILE A 197 18.69 -10.86 4.49
CA ILE A 197 17.53 -10.77 5.39
C ILE A 197 17.45 -11.99 6.32
N VAL A 198 17.69 -13.17 5.75
CA VAL A 198 17.65 -14.47 6.44
C VAL A 198 19.09 -14.98 6.59
N SER A 199 19.52 -15.23 7.83
CA SER A 199 20.89 -15.63 8.14
C SER A 199 20.96 -16.73 9.21
N LEU A 200 21.68 -17.79 8.88
CA LEU A 200 21.99 -18.89 9.80
C LEU A 200 22.80 -18.39 11.02
N GLU A 201 23.63 -17.34 10.85
CA GLU A 201 24.40 -16.73 11.93
C GLU A 201 23.51 -15.97 12.94
N GLN A 202 22.40 -15.40 12.46
CA GLN A 202 21.36 -14.82 13.32
C GLN A 202 20.48 -15.92 13.95
N GLY A 203 20.75 -17.19 13.62
CA GLY A 203 20.10 -18.39 14.11
C GLY A 203 18.74 -18.69 13.44
N ASP A 204 18.51 -18.20 12.23
CA ASP A 204 17.44 -18.73 11.38
C ASP A 204 17.71 -20.23 11.13
N LYS A 205 16.68 -21.08 11.14
CA LYS A 205 16.88 -22.55 11.07
C LYS A 205 17.08 -22.98 9.61
N PRO A 206 18.02 -23.90 9.29
CA PRO A 206 18.14 -24.41 7.93
C PRO A 206 16.81 -25.02 7.44
N PHE A 207 16.51 -24.90 6.14
CA PHE A 207 15.31 -25.50 5.55
C PHE A 207 15.54 -27.00 5.26
N PHE A 208 16.76 -27.36 4.87
CA PHE A 208 17.21 -28.75 4.72
C PHE A 208 18.16 -29.06 5.88
N PRO A 209 17.73 -29.80 6.92
CA PRO A 209 18.47 -29.91 8.18
C PRO A 209 19.77 -30.70 8.07
N ASP A 210 19.86 -31.63 7.12
CA ASP A 210 21.02 -32.52 6.92
C ASP A 210 22.13 -31.90 6.07
N ALA A 211 21.92 -30.68 5.55
CA ALA A 211 22.84 -30.00 4.63
C ALA A 211 23.77 -29.02 5.35
N LYS A 212 24.97 -28.81 4.79
CA LYS A 212 25.92 -27.83 5.33
C LYS A 212 25.50 -26.40 5.01
N PRO A 213 25.89 -25.39 5.83
CA PRO A 213 25.55 -23.98 5.58
C PRO A 213 25.87 -23.47 4.17
N GLU A 214 26.99 -23.92 3.60
CA GLU A 214 27.45 -23.52 2.26
C GLU A 214 26.61 -24.17 1.14
N GLU A 215 26.05 -25.35 1.40
CA GLU A 215 25.22 -26.09 0.46
C GLU A 215 23.80 -25.50 0.35
N LEU A 216 23.35 -24.78 1.38
CA LEU A 216 22.04 -24.11 1.45
C LEU A 216 21.96 -22.81 0.63
N VAL A 217 23.05 -22.36 -0.01
CA VAL A 217 23.02 -21.19 -0.90
C VAL A 217 22.53 -21.57 -2.30
N VAL A 218 21.58 -20.80 -2.83
CA VAL A 218 21.12 -20.86 -4.22
C VAL A 218 21.03 -19.47 -4.84
N GLU A 219 21.19 -19.40 -6.16
CA GLU A 219 21.03 -18.17 -6.93
C GLU A 219 19.89 -18.33 -7.93
N LEU A 220 19.04 -17.30 -8.07
CA LEU A 220 17.88 -17.32 -8.95
C LEU A 220 17.99 -16.25 -10.04
N GLN A 221 17.75 -16.65 -11.29
CA GLN A 221 17.70 -15.77 -12.45
C GLN A 221 16.39 -14.99 -12.53
N TYR A 222 16.48 -13.73 -12.94
CA TYR A 222 15.34 -12.88 -13.23
C TYR A 222 15.35 -12.43 -14.71
N PRO A 223 14.18 -12.11 -15.30
CA PRO A 223 14.06 -11.85 -16.74
C PRO A 223 14.66 -10.51 -17.21
N GLY A 224 14.82 -9.52 -16.34
CA GLY A 224 15.30 -8.17 -16.68
C GLY A 224 16.80 -7.93 -16.55
N SER A 225 17.56 -8.93 -16.10
CA SER A 225 18.99 -8.78 -15.81
C SER A 225 19.75 -10.09 -15.95
N TRP A 226 21.06 -9.99 -16.19
CA TRP A 226 21.98 -11.12 -16.02
C TRP A 226 22.37 -11.33 -14.54
N THR A 227 22.13 -10.33 -13.68
CA THR A 227 22.34 -10.44 -12.23
C THR A 227 21.32 -11.41 -11.61
N ARG A 228 21.80 -12.32 -10.77
CA ARG A 228 20.98 -13.25 -9.99
C ARG A 228 20.76 -12.74 -8.57
N GLU A 229 19.66 -13.13 -7.94
CA GLU A 229 19.49 -12.94 -6.50
C GLU A 229 20.02 -14.15 -5.73
N ARG A 230 20.81 -13.91 -4.68
CA ARG A 230 21.25 -14.95 -3.74
C ARG A 230 20.21 -15.18 -2.65
N PHE A 231 19.93 -16.44 -2.36
CA PHE A 231 19.05 -16.90 -1.28
C PHE A 231 19.82 -17.89 -0.39
N ILE A 232 19.55 -17.83 0.91
CA ILE A 232 19.95 -18.87 1.87
C ILE A 232 18.69 -19.67 2.21
N LEU A 233 18.71 -20.98 1.96
CA LEU A 233 17.59 -21.89 2.17
C LEU A 233 17.39 -22.17 3.66
N ALA A 234 16.78 -21.20 4.35
CA ALA A 234 16.49 -21.23 5.77
C ALA A 234 15.09 -20.69 6.07
N HIS A 235 14.52 -21.16 7.18
CA HIS A 235 13.32 -20.64 7.80
C HIS A 235 13.65 -19.30 8.48
N GLY A 236 13.44 -18.19 7.78
CA GLY A 236 13.50 -16.86 8.38
C GLY A 236 12.45 -16.74 9.47
N ARG A 237 12.86 -16.42 10.70
CA ARG A 237 11.94 -16.26 11.85
C ARG A 237 10.98 -15.08 11.63
N ASP A 238 9.83 -15.35 11.03
CA ASP A 238 8.76 -14.41 10.70
C ASP A 238 9.14 -13.28 9.70
N LYS A 239 10.35 -13.30 9.14
CA LYS A 239 10.86 -12.26 8.21
C LYS A 239 10.53 -12.52 6.74
N LEU A 240 10.85 -13.72 6.24
CA LEU A 240 10.78 -14.07 4.81
C LEU A 240 10.77 -15.59 4.63
N ASP A 241 9.76 -16.11 3.94
CA ASP A 241 9.71 -17.51 3.47
C ASP A 241 10.43 -17.62 2.12
N VAL A 242 11.72 -17.92 2.19
CA VAL A 242 12.64 -18.00 1.03
C VAL A 242 12.16 -19.01 -0.02
N VAL A 243 11.69 -20.19 0.40
CA VAL A 243 11.30 -21.26 -0.52
C VAL A 243 10.01 -20.89 -1.27
N LYS A 244 9.07 -20.25 -0.58
CA LYS A 244 7.84 -19.72 -1.19
C LYS A 244 8.10 -18.52 -2.10
N ASP A 245 9.04 -17.64 -1.75
CA ASP A 245 9.47 -16.53 -2.61
C ASP A 245 10.09 -17.06 -3.93
N ILE A 246 11.04 -18.01 -3.85
CA ILE A 246 11.62 -18.67 -5.03
C ILE A 246 10.52 -19.28 -5.93
N LYS A 247 9.57 -20.03 -5.36
CA LYS A 247 8.45 -20.61 -6.12
C LYS A 247 7.58 -19.54 -6.79
N ARG A 248 7.25 -18.47 -6.07
CA ARG A 248 6.47 -17.33 -6.60
C ARG A 248 7.20 -16.64 -7.75
N VAL A 249 8.51 -16.46 -7.67
CA VAL A 249 9.31 -15.89 -8.76
C VAL A 249 9.22 -16.77 -10.02
N VAL A 250 9.46 -18.08 -9.89
CA VAL A 250 9.41 -19.01 -11.02
C VAL A 250 8.02 -19.07 -11.67
N GLN A 251 6.95 -19.08 -10.85
CA GLN A 251 5.56 -19.02 -11.31
C GLN A 251 5.28 -17.71 -12.05
N ASN A 252 5.64 -16.56 -11.49
CA ASN A 252 5.38 -15.26 -12.13
C ASN A 252 6.21 -15.04 -13.40
N VAL A 253 7.42 -15.62 -13.49
CA VAL A 253 8.19 -15.64 -14.75
C VAL A 253 7.45 -16.43 -15.82
N GLN A 254 6.95 -17.63 -15.50
CA GLN A 254 6.13 -18.42 -16.43
C GLN A 254 4.89 -17.63 -16.89
N ASP A 255 4.13 -17.06 -15.95
CA ASP A 255 2.79 -16.54 -16.22
C ASP A 255 2.79 -15.12 -16.82
N THR A 256 3.87 -14.35 -16.63
CA THR A 256 3.97 -12.95 -17.11
C THR A 256 4.86 -12.83 -18.36
N PHE A 257 5.95 -13.59 -18.46
CA PHE A 257 6.98 -13.36 -19.48
C PHE A 257 7.00 -14.39 -20.62
N LEU A 258 6.28 -15.51 -20.50
CA LEU A 258 6.31 -16.60 -21.48
C LEU A 258 4.96 -16.83 -22.14
N THR A 259 4.98 -17.30 -23.39
CA THR A 259 3.80 -17.91 -24.00
C THR A 259 3.58 -19.33 -23.44
N PRO A 260 2.35 -19.88 -23.48
CA PRO A 260 2.08 -21.26 -23.08
C PRO A 260 2.90 -22.32 -23.86
N GLU A 261 3.43 -21.97 -25.02
CA GLU A 261 4.28 -22.83 -25.84
C GLU A 261 5.73 -22.81 -25.33
N GLN A 262 6.32 -21.63 -25.13
CA GLN A 262 7.66 -21.47 -24.55
C GLN A 262 7.75 -22.08 -23.14
N ALA A 263 6.72 -21.90 -22.32
CA ALA A 263 6.63 -22.52 -21.00
C ALA A 263 6.62 -24.06 -21.05
N ARG A 264 6.04 -24.64 -22.11
CA ARG A 264 5.99 -26.08 -22.36
C ARG A 264 7.32 -26.60 -22.89
N GLU A 265 7.90 -25.93 -23.88
CA GLU A 265 9.19 -26.24 -24.49
C GLU A 265 10.33 -26.28 -23.46
N HIS A 266 10.42 -25.24 -22.62
CA HIS A 266 11.41 -25.18 -21.55
C HIS A 266 11.02 -25.97 -20.29
N GLY A 267 9.81 -26.54 -20.25
CA GLY A 267 9.35 -27.43 -19.18
C GLY A 267 9.14 -26.75 -17.82
N PHE A 268 8.65 -25.50 -17.80
CA PHE A 268 8.40 -24.73 -16.57
C PHE A 268 7.45 -25.43 -15.60
N LYS A 269 6.40 -26.08 -16.11
CA LYS A 269 5.48 -26.88 -15.31
C LYS A 269 6.18 -28.00 -14.52
N ASP A 270 7.18 -28.64 -15.11
CA ASP A 270 7.97 -29.68 -14.42
C ASP A 270 8.97 -29.08 -13.44
N ILE A 271 9.55 -27.92 -13.75
CA ILE A 271 10.42 -27.17 -12.82
C ILE A 271 9.63 -26.81 -11.55
N ILE A 272 8.45 -26.20 -11.68
CA ILE A 272 7.59 -25.82 -10.55
C ILE A 272 7.23 -27.07 -9.72
N ARG A 273 6.78 -28.15 -10.36
CA ARG A 273 6.47 -29.42 -9.71
C ARG A 273 7.67 -30.04 -8.98
N GLN A 274 8.87 -29.90 -9.53
CA GLN A 274 10.10 -30.37 -8.87
C GLN A 274 10.45 -29.51 -7.65
N LEU A 275 10.36 -28.18 -7.74
CA LEU A 275 10.55 -27.27 -6.59
C LEU A 275 9.55 -27.57 -5.47
N GLU A 276 8.28 -27.84 -5.82
CA GLU A 276 7.23 -28.20 -4.86
C GLU A 276 7.48 -29.55 -4.19
N ARG A 277 7.77 -30.60 -4.98
CA ARG A 277 8.05 -31.94 -4.44
C ARG A 277 9.31 -31.97 -3.58
N ASN A 278 10.38 -31.34 -4.05
CA ASN A 278 11.69 -31.43 -3.41
C ASN A 278 11.79 -30.55 -2.16
N SER A 279 10.91 -29.56 -2.00
CA SER A 279 10.80 -28.74 -0.76
C SER A 279 9.63 -29.14 0.14
N ASN A 280 8.99 -30.30 -0.10
CA ASN A 280 7.91 -30.78 0.75
C ASN A 280 8.50 -31.35 2.05
N ASP A 281 7.92 -31.01 3.21
CA ASP A 281 8.36 -31.41 4.55
C ASP A 281 8.58 -32.93 4.71
N ARG A 282 7.90 -33.76 3.90
CA ARG A 282 8.04 -35.23 3.91
C ARG A 282 9.21 -35.78 3.09
N ILE A 283 9.83 -34.97 2.23
CA ILE A 283 10.81 -35.41 1.23
C ILE A 283 12.14 -34.66 1.33
N LEU A 284 12.10 -33.33 1.51
CA LEU A 284 13.25 -32.42 1.68
C LEU A 284 14.54 -32.83 0.92
N ASN A 285 14.50 -32.75 -0.41
CA ASN A 285 15.62 -33.11 -1.27
C ASN A 285 16.36 -31.85 -1.79
N LEU A 286 17.44 -31.45 -1.11
CA LEU A 286 18.24 -30.29 -1.48
C LEU A 286 18.85 -30.43 -2.89
N ALA A 287 19.46 -31.57 -3.22
CA ALA A 287 20.11 -31.79 -4.52
C ALA A 287 19.11 -31.64 -5.68
N GLY A 288 17.92 -32.23 -5.53
CA GLY A 288 16.82 -32.08 -6.49
C GLY A 288 16.28 -30.65 -6.56
N PHE A 289 16.24 -29.92 -5.43
CA PHE A 289 15.83 -28.51 -5.43
C PHE A 289 16.84 -27.63 -6.18
N LYS A 290 18.14 -27.77 -5.90
CA LYS A 290 19.22 -27.05 -6.61
C LYS A 290 19.23 -27.37 -8.11
N ALA A 291 19.01 -28.63 -8.49
CA ALA A 291 18.90 -29.03 -9.90
C ALA A 291 17.71 -28.36 -10.62
N ALA A 292 16.55 -28.25 -9.96
CA ALA A 292 15.39 -27.56 -10.52
C ALA A 292 15.63 -26.04 -10.68
N VAL A 293 16.29 -25.40 -9.70
CA VAL A 293 16.72 -23.99 -9.80
C VAL A 293 17.74 -23.78 -10.93
N ALA A 294 18.71 -24.67 -11.08
CA ALA A 294 19.69 -24.60 -12.18
C ALA A 294 18.99 -24.69 -13.56
N LYS A 295 18.11 -25.69 -13.75
CA LYS A 295 17.33 -25.85 -14.99
C LYS A 295 16.50 -24.60 -15.32
N TYR A 296 15.89 -23.98 -14.31
CA TYR A 296 15.17 -22.72 -14.46
C TYR A 296 16.10 -21.57 -14.88
N ASN A 297 17.25 -21.41 -14.23
CA ASN A 297 18.21 -20.35 -14.53
C ASN A 297 18.70 -20.44 -15.98
N ASP A 298 19.01 -21.65 -16.46
CA ASP A 298 19.48 -21.88 -17.82
C ASP A 298 18.37 -21.59 -18.85
N ALA A 299 17.13 -21.99 -18.57
CA ALA A 299 15.98 -21.68 -19.41
C ALA A 299 15.72 -20.17 -19.51
N VAL A 300 15.71 -19.45 -18.38
CA VAL A 300 15.52 -17.99 -18.39
C VAL A 300 16.67 -17.29 -19.10
N LEU A 301 17.93 -17.68 -18.88
CA LEU A 301 19.07 -17.12 -19.60
C LEU A 301 18.99 -17.36 -21.12
N HIS A 302 18.50 -18.53 -21.56
CA HIS A 302 18.26 -18.80 -22.97
C HIS A 302 17.18 -17.86 -23.55
N LEU A 303 16.07 -17.68 -22.84
CA LEU A 303 14.95 -16.81 -23.22
C LEU A 303 15.28 -15.31 -23.20
N ILE A 304 16.24 -14.88 -22.37
CA ILE A 304 16.81 -13.52 -22.43
C ILE A 304 17.65 -13.38 -23.71
N LYS A 305 18.56 -14.33 -23.96
CA LYS A 305 19.48 -14.31 -25.12
C LYS A 305 18.75 -14.38 -26.47
N SER A 306 17.61 -15.08 -26.55
CA SER A 306 16.79 -15.16 -27.76
C SER A 306 15.89 -13.94 -27.99
N GLY A 307 15.84 -12.97 -27.05
CA GLY A 307 14.95 -11.82 -27.10
C GLY A 307 13.47 -12.13 -26.83
N ALA A 308 13.12 -13.41 -26.61
CA ALA A 308 11.74 -13.87 -26.43
C ALA A 308 10.99 -13.15 -25.29
N ILE A 309 11.68 -12.93 -24.17
CA ILE A 309 11.13 -12.22 -23.00
C ILE A 309 10.72 -10.79 -23.35
N VAL A 310 11.50 -10.08 -24.17
CA VAL A 310 11.23 -8.68 -24.54
C VAL A 310 10.06 -8.62 -25.51
N ALA A 311 10.10 -9.43 -26.57
CA ALA A 311 9.05 -9.53 -27.57
C ALA A 311 7.69 -10.02 -27.02
N ASN A 312 7.66 -10.59 -25.80
CA ASN A 312 6.44 -10.95 -25.09
C ASN A 312 5.91 -9.79 -24.21
N ILE A 313 6.79 -9.05 -23.53
CA ILE A 313 6.40 -7.90 -22.69
C ILE A 313 6.03 -6.68 -23.54
N GLU A 314 6.65 -6.48 -24.70
CA GLU A 314 6.29 -5.42 -25.68
C GLU A 314 4.82 -5.48 -26.13
N LYS A 315 4.19 -6.67 -26.06
CA LYS A 315 2.79 -6.90 -26.44
C LYS A 315 1.81 -6.73 -25.28
N GLN A 316 2.31 -6.42 -24.09
CA GLN A 316 1.53 -6.27 -22.87
C GLN A 316 1.45 -4.81 -22.44
N HIS A 317 0.24 -4.41 -22.06
CA HIS A 317 -0.09 -3.05 -21.61
C HIS A 317 -0.64 -3.02 -20.17
N GLU A 318 -0.81 -4.19 -19.55
CA GLU A 318 -1.32 -4.33 -18.18
C GLU A 318 -0.49 -5.39 -17.47
N LEU A 319 -0.17 -5.18 -16.19
CA LEU A 319 0.48 -6.19 -15.34
C LEU A 319 -0.57 -7.05 -14.63
N SER A 320 -0.27 -8.32 -14.40
CA SER A 320 -1.10 -9.14 -13.53
C SER A 320 -1.00 -8.66 -12.07
N ASN A 321 -2.07 -8.90 -11.30
CA ASN A 321 -2.05 -8.63 -9.85
C ASN A 321 -0.93 -9.42 -9.17
N HIS A 322 -0.64 -10.65 -9.63
CA HIS A 322 0.36 -11.54 -9.03
C HIS A 322 1.79 -10.99 -9.12
N ILE A 323 2.21 -10.49 -10.29
CA ILE A 323 3.56 -9.93 -10.46
C ILE A 323 3.69 -8.59 -9.72
N THR A 324 2.63 -7.77 -9.77
CA THR A 324 2.56 -6.49 -9.05
C THR A 324 2.68 -6.69 -7.54
N ASP A 325 1.86 -7.58 -6.99
CA ASP A 325 1.86 -7.90 -5.56
C ASP A 325 3.19 -8.55 -5.13
N LEU A 326 3.78 -9.41 -5.96
CA LEU A 326 5.09 -10.03 -5.70
C LEU A 326 6.20 -8.97 -5.62
N ILE A 327 6.34 -8.10 -6.62
CA ILE A 327 7.39 -7.07 -6.65
C ILE A 327 7.28 -6.15 -5.43
N LEU A 328 6.08 -5.68 -5.12
CA LEU A 328 5.84 -4.80 -3.97
C LEU A 328 6.10 -5.52 -2.64
N THR A 329 5.74 -6.80 -2.51
CA THR A 329 6.07 -7.60 -1.32
C THR A 329 7.58 -7.83 -1.20
N GLN A 330 8.30 -8.12 -2.29
CA GLN A 330 9.76 -8.23 -2.23
C GLN A 330 10.38 -6.93 -1.70
N VAL A 331 10.00 -5.76 -2.23
CA VAL A 331 10.49 -4.46 -1.75
C VAL A 331 10.24 -4.27 -0.25
N TYR A 332 9.00 -4.52 0.22
CA TYR A 332 8.63 -4.36 1.63
C TYR A 332 9.37 -5.33 2.55
N ASP A 333 9.47 -6.61 2.17
CA ASP A 333 10.14 -7.66 2.96
C ASP A 333 11.65 -7.43 3.09
N ARG A 334 12.29 -6.81 2.09
CA ARG A 334 13.73 -6.47 2.16
C ARG A 334 14.00 -5.18 2.92
N VAL A 335 13.06 -4.23 2.95
CA VAL A 335 13.33 -2.87 3.46
C VAL A 335 12.60 -2.54 4.76
N VAL A 336 11.29 -2.80 4.83
CA VAL A 336 10.42 -2.37 5.94
C VAL A 336 10.32 -3.47 6.99
N THR A 337 10.05 -4.72 6.61
CA THR A 337 9.93 -5.86 7.55
C THR A 337 11.12 -5.96 8.54
N PRO A 338 12.40 -5.81 8.13
CA PRO A 338 13.54 -5.86 9.06
C PRO A 338 13.66 -4.65 9.99
N LYS A 339 12.90 -3.58 9.73
CA LYS A 339 12.96 -2.28 10.42
C LYS A 339 11.59 -1.84 10.96
N ILE A 340 10.63 -2.75 11.05
CA ILE A 340 9.21 -2.47 11.37
C ILE A 340 9.04 -1.74 12.72
N ASP A 341 9.96 -1.92 13.66
CA ASP A 341 9.94 -1.22 14.96
C ASP A 341 10.16 0.29 14.87
N ILE A 342 10.68 0.81 13.75
CA ILE A 342 10.69 2.25 13.46
C ILE A 342 9.25 2.78 13.36
N LEU A 343 8.32 1.98 12.86
CA LEU A 343 6.91 2.33 12.66
C LEU A 343 6.03 2.09 13.89
N LYS A 344 6.59 1.64 15.02
CA LYS A 344 5.84 1.42 16.28
C LYS A 344 5.97 2.59 17.27
N LYS A 345 6.70 3.65 16.92
CA LYS A 345 7.06 4.75 17.82
C LYS A 345 6.10 5.95 17.79
N TYR A 346 4.84 5.75 17.37
CA TYR A 346 3.87 6.83 17.24
C TYR A 346 3.01 7.01 18.48
N ASP A 347 2.82 8.27 18.87
CA ASP A 347 1.93 8.65 19.96
C ASP A 347 0.48 8.64 19.49
N ASN A 348 -0.32 7.74 20.06
CA ASN A 348 -1.77 7.67 19.86
C ASN A 348 -2.43 9.01 20.21
N GLY A 349 -3.18 9.58 19.26
CA GLY A 349 -3.86 10.88 19.42
C GLY A 349 -3.18 12.05 18.72
N THR A 350 -2.21 11.81 17.83
CA THR A 350 -1.59 12.81 16.94
C THR A 350 -1.92 12.53 15.47
N ASP A 351 -1.70 13.50 14.57
CA ASP A 351 -1.78 13.30 13.12
C ASP A 351 -0.82 12.21 12.60
N ASN A 352 0.19 11.85 13.38
CA ASN A 352 1.29 10.95 13.00
C ASN A 352 1.00 9.47 13.29
N VAL A 353 -0.25 9.07 13.55
CA VAL A 353 -0.61 7.66 13.77
C VAL A 353 -0.51 6.91 12.44
N TYR A 354 0.45 6.00 12.35
CA TYR A 354 0.69 5.20 11.14
C TYR A 354 -0.39 4.12 10.93
N GLY A 355 -0.97 4.11 9.73
CA GLY A 355 -1.86 3.07 9.25
C GLY A 355 -1.69 2.87 7.75
N GLU A 356 -1.54 1.62 7.30
CA GLU A 356 -1.35 1.29 5.89
C GLU A 356 -2.68 1.00 5.19
N LEU A 357 -2.76 1.39 3.92
CA LEU A 357 -3.79 0.94 2.99
C LEU A 357 -3.24 -0.28 2.25
N ASP A 358 -3.97 -1.39 2.24
CA ASP A 358 -3.52 -2.62 1.58
C ASP A 358 -3.62 -2.50 0.05
N LYS A 359 -2.84 -3.33 -0.65
CA LYS A 359 -2.83 -3.40 -2.11
C LYS A 359 -4.21 -3.66 -2.70
N VAL A 360 -5.08 -4.41 -2.01
CA VAL A 360 -6.45 -4.65 -2.47
C VAL A 360 -7.32 -3.39 -2.43
N PHE A 361 -7.10 -2.48 -1.48
CA PHE A 361 -7.78 -1.18 -1.42
C PHE A 361 -7.31 -0.28 -2.55
N VAL A 362 -5.99 -0.11 -2.67
CA VAL A 362 -5.38 0.75 -3.70
C VAL A 362 -5.83 0.36 -5.10
N ARG A 363 -5.84 -0.96 -5.38
CA ARG A 363 -6.32 -1.53 -6.64
C ARG A 363 -7.80 -1.32 -6.90
N GLN A 364 -8.63 -1.36 -5.85
CA GLN A 364 -10.06 -1.08 -5.99
C GLN A 364 -10.28 0.40 -6.33
N ALA A 365 -9.75 1.31 -5.51
CA ALA A 365 -9.93 2.74 -5.70
C ALA A 365 -9.29 3.25 -7.00
N LEU A 366 -8.00 3.01 -7.22
CA LEU A 366 -7.26 3.62 -8.34
C LEU A 366 -7.47 2.89 -9.67
N SER A 367 -7.36 1.55 -9.68
CA SER A 367 -7.36 0.77 -10.92
C SER A 367 -8.77 0.38 -11.38
N LYS A 368 -9.68 0.00 -10.47
CA LYS A 368 -11.02 -0.49 -10.83
C LYS A 368 -12.09 0.59 -10.90
N GLU A 369 -12.13 1.47 -9.90
CA GLU A 369 -13.18 2.50 -9.77
C GLU A 369 -12.80 3.79 -10.50
N LEU A 370 -11.61 4.34 -10.23
CA LEU A 370 -11.12 5.53 -10.93
C LEU A 370 -10.57 5.26 -12.33
N GLN A 371 -10.25 4.00 -12.65
CA GLN A 371 -9.72 3.55 -13.94
C GLN A 371 -8.54 4.42 -14.44
N MET A 372 -7.58 4.68 -13.55
CA MET A 372 -6.44 5.53 -13.86
C MET A 372 -5.56 4.96 -14.99
N THR A 373 -4.91 5.87 -15.74
CA THR A 373 -3.94 5.52 -16.81
C THR A 373 -2.54 6.07 -16.55
N SER A 374 -1.55 5.55 -17.27
CA SER A 374 -0.14 5.93 -17.16
C SER A 374 0.16 7.39 -17.56
N GLY A 375 -0.71 8.01 -18.35
CA GLY A 375 -0.63 9.43 -18.70
C GLY A 375 -1.01 10.39 -17.56
N GLN A 376 -1.57 9.89 -16.46
CA GLN A 376 -2.09 10.69 -15.36
C GLN A 376 -1.07 10.91 -14.23
N VAL A 377 -1.41 11.83 -13.32
CA VAL A 377 -0.60 12.18 -12.14
C VAL A 377 -1.34 11.80 -10.85
N PHE A 378 -0.69 10.99 -10.02
CA PHE A 378 -1.12 10.58 -8.68
C PHE A 378 -0.31 11.30 -7.59
N VAL A 379 -0.97 11.74 -6.51
CA VAL A 379 -0.31 12.36 -5.34
C VAL A 379 -0.87 11.77 -4.04
N ASP A 380 0.02 11.33 -3.15
CA ASP A 380 -0.32 10.76 -1.83
C ASP A 380 0.18 11.68 -0.70
N LEU A 381 -0.76 12.18 0.11
CA LEU A 381 -0.52 13.15 1.18
C LEU A 381 -0.50 12.44 2.54
N GLY A 382 0.69 12.34 3.15
CA GLY A 382 0.93 11.47 4.32
C GLY A 382 1.26 10.04 3.90
N SER A 383 2.16 9.90 2.90
CA SER A 383 2.41 8.63 2.20
C SER A 383 3.12 7.55 3.05
N GLY A 384 3.55 7.85 4.27
CA GLY A 384 4.20 6.90 5.17
C GLY A 384 5.47 6.29 4.57
N VAL A 385 5.50 4.96 4.42
CA VAL A 385 6.61 4.26 3.74
C VAL A 385 6.50 4.27 2.20
N GLY A 386 5.46 4.91 1.64
CA GLY A 386 5.27 5.09 0.20
C GLY A 386 4.62 3.91 -0.53
N ASN A 387 4.00 2.95 0.17
CA ASN A 387 3.44 1.73 -0.43
C ASN A 387 2.45 2.03 -1.57
N VAL A 388 1.52 2.98 -1.36
CA VAL A 388 0.52 3.34 -2.37
C VAL A 388 1.15 3.99 -3.60
N VAL A 389 2.11 4.90 -3.39
CA VAL A 389 2.86 5.58 -4.46
C VAL A 389 3.65 4.60 -5.33
N LEU A 390 4.26 3.58 -4.72
CA LEU A 390 4.98 2.52 -5.45
C LEU A 390 4.02 1.61 -6.21
N GLN A 391 2.84 1.30 -5.64
CA GLN A 391 1.83 0.52 -6.34
C GLN A 391 1.22 1.27 -7.52
N ALA A 392 0.85 2.54 -7.36
CA ALA A 392 0.31 3.35 -8.44
C ALA A 392 1.29 3.43 -9.62
N ALA A 393 2.57 3.69 -9.34
CA ALA A 393 3.61 3.69 -10.36
C ALA A 393 3.86 2.29 -10.99
N LEU A 394 3.74 1.19 -10.26
CA LEU A 394 3.96 -0.14 -10.83
C LEU A 394 2.75 -0.63 -11.64
N GLU A 395 1.57 -0.62 -11.02
CA GLU A 395 0.33 -1.19 -11.54
C GLU A 395 -0.23 -0.35 -12.70
N ILE A 396 -0.40 0.96 -12.47
CA ILE A 396 -0.99 1.89 -13.44
C ILE A 396 0.08 2.51 -14.35
N GLY A 397 1.30 2.74 -13.85
CA GLY A 397 2.35 3.42 -14.61
C GLY A 397 2.29 4.94 -14.58
N CYS A 398 1.37 5.52 -13.80
CA CYS A 398 1.21 6.96 -13.67
C CYS A 398 2.42 7.63 -12.99
N GLU A 399 2.57 8.94 -13.21
CA GLU A 399 3.52 9.73 -12.41
C GLU A 399 2.99 9.83 -10.97
N SER A 400 3.73 9.28 -10.02
CA SER A 400 3.30 9.11 -8.62
C SER A 400 4.19 9.88 -7.66
N TRP A 401 3.57 10.72 -6.84
CA TRP A 401 4.22 11.53 -5.81
C TRP A 401 3.78 11.09 -4.42
N GLY A 402 4.73 11.00 -3.48
CA GLY A 402 4.46 10.85 -2.05
C GLY A 402 5.12 11.95 -1.25
N CYS A 403 4.40 12.51 -0.27
CA CYS A 403 4.99 13.38 0.74
C CYS A 403 4.78 12.79 2.13
N GLU A 404 5.83 12.79 2.94
CA GLU A 404 5.81 12.30 4.32
C GLU A 404 6.71 13.18 5.19
N MET A 405 6.19 13.66 6.33
CA MET A 405 6.92 14.58 7.20
C MET A 405 7.79 13.83 8.22
N MET A 406 7.41 12.61 8.60
CA MET A 406 8.05 11.86 9.69
C MET A 406 9.36 11.19 9.22
N ASP A 407 10.46 11.48 9.92
CA ASP A 407 11.81 11.00 9.56
C ASP A 407 11.91 9.49 9.37
N GLY A 408 11.24 8.69 10.22
CA GLY A 408 11.27 7.24 10.18
C GLY A 408 10.64 6.67 8.89
N PRO A 409 9.34 6.92 8.65
CA PRO A 409 8.65 6.55 7.42
C PRO A 409 9.30 7.14 6.17
N ALA A 410 9.64 8.42 6.16
CA ALA A 410 10.24 9.06 4.99
C ALA A 410 11.62 8.47 4.64
N LYS A 411 12.42 8.08 5.65
CA LYS A 411 13.66 7.32 5.40
C LYS A 411 13.35 5.93 4.84
N LEU A 412 12.37 5.21 5.40
CA LEU A 412 11.94 3.92 4.88
C LEU A 412 11.41 4.03 3.44
N ALA A 413 10.63 5.06 3.10
CA ALA A 413 10.14 5.32 1.75
C ALA A 413 11.28 5.58 0.75
N ARG A 414 12.33 6.28 1.19
CA ARG A 414 13.56 6.46 0.39
C ARG A 414 14.32 5.15 0.17
N ASP A 415 14.49 4.35 1.24
CA ASP A 415 15.10 3.02 1.16
C ASP A 415 14.24 2.10 0.23
N GLN A 416 12.90 2.12 0.36
CA GLN A 416 11.96 1.33 -0.44
C GLN A 416 12.01 1.73 -1.91
N HIS A 417 12.00 3.03 -2.22
CA HIS A 417 12.07 3.52 -3.60
C HIS A 417 13.39 3.12 -4.28
N ALA A 418 14.51 3.06 -3.54
CA ALA A 418 15.77 2.56 -4.09
C ALA A 418 15.70 1.06 -4.45
N GLU A 419 15.22 0.22 -3.53
CA GLU A 419 15.03 -1.22 -3.78
C GLU A 419 13.98 -1.46 -4.88
N PHE A 420 12.87 -0.72 -4.90
CA PHE A 420 11.84 -0.77 -5.93
C PHE A 420 12.39 -0.53 -7.34
N ARG A 421 13.24 0.49 -7.52
CA ARG A 421 13.88 0.74 -8.82
C ARG A 421 14.84 -0.37 -9.21
N ALA A 422 15.57 -0.94 -8.24
CA ALA A 422 16.46 -2.07 -8.49
C ALA A 422 15.68 -3.34 -8.85
N ARG A 423 14.56 -3.62 -8.18
CA ARG A 423 13.62 -4.73 -8.44
C ARG A 423 12.91 -4.58 -9.78
N CYS A 424 12.42 -3.39 -10.12
CA CYS A 424 11.83 -3.11 -11.44
C CYS A 424 12.83 -3.38 -12.58
N LYS A 425 14.08 -2.91 -12.43
CA LYS A 425 15.17 -3.24 -13.37
C LYS A 425 15.45 -4.75 -13.42
N LEU A 426 15.50 -5.43 -12.27
CA LEU A 426 15.74 -6.88 -12.17
C LEU A 426 14.64 -7.69 -12.88
N TRP A 427 13.38 -7.30 -12.72
CA TRP A 427 12.22 -7.90 -13.38
C TRP A 427 12.01 -7.43 -14.82
N GLY A 428 12.70 -6.39 -15.28
CA GLY A 428 12.57 -5.85 -16.64
C GLY A 428 11.27 -5.08 -16.87
N ILE A 429 10.57 -4.70 -15.81
CA ILE A 429 9.28 -4.00 -15.84
C ILE A 429 9.50 -2.50 -15.61
N GLN A 430 8.88 -1.66 -16.45
CA GLN A 430 8.97 -0.22 -16.39
C GLN A 430 7.87 0.37 -15.48
N PRO A 431 8.21 0.89 -14.29
CA PRO A 431 7.26 1.65 -13.48
C PRO A 431 7.08 3.07 -14.06
N GLY A 432 5.99 3.71 -13.65
CA GLY A 432 5.80 5.15 -13.75
C GLY A 432 6.85 5.94 -12.97
N LYS A 433 6.85 7.27 -13.14
CA LYS A 433 7.81 8.17 -12.49
C LYS A 433 7.45 8.29 -11.01
N VAL A 434 8.32 7.84 -10.11
CA VAL A 434 8.14 7.95 -8.65
C VAL A 434 8.95 9.11 -8.07
N ARG A 435 8.33 9.91 -7.20
CA ARG A 435 8.99 10.92 -6.36
C ARG A 435 8.53 10.82 -4.92
N MET A 436 9.49 10.73 -4.00
CA MET A 436 9.25 10.70 -2.55
C MET A 436 9.87 11.96 -1.93
N ILE A 437 9.08 12.73 -1.20
CA ILE A 437 9.48 13.97 -0.53
C ILE A 437 9.39 13.78 0.98
N GLN A 438 10.45 14.16 1.69
CA GLN A 438 10.48 14.24 3.15
C GLN A 438 10.23 15.69 3.57
N ASP A 439 8.97 16.07 3.76
CA ASP A 439 8.57 17.43 4.13
C ASP A 439 7.11 17.49 4.59
N ASP A 440 6.70 18.65 5.11
CA ASP A 440 5.30 19.01 5.34
C ASP A 440 4.61 19.35 4.00
N PHE A 441 3.66 18.52 3.58
CA PHE A 441 2.94 18.70 2.32
C PHE A 441 2.12 20.01 2.23
N THR A 442 1.77 20.63 3.36
CA THR A 442 1.05 21.92 3.39
C THR A 442 1.97 23.08 3.01
N LYS A 443 3.30 22.91 3.19
CA LYS A 443 4.32 23.93 2.96
C LYS A 443 5.16 23.65 1.71
N ASN A 444 5.35 22.39 1.33
CA ASN A 444 6.26 22.01 0.26
C ASN A 444 5.79 22.47 -1.14
N GLU A 445 6.60 23.30 -1.79
CA GLU A 445 6.28 23.90 -3.09
C GLU A 445 6.33 22.92 -4.28
N ASP A 446 7.09 21.82 -4.19
CA ASP A 446 7.07 20.77 -5.23
C ASP A 446 5.78 19.96 -5.18
N ILE A 447 5.24 19.68 -3.98
CA ILE A 447 3.94 19.03 -3.81
C ILE A 447 2.81 19.95 -4.29
N LYS A 448 2.83 21.25 -3.98
CA LYS A 448 1.83 22.20 -4.53
C LYS A 448 1.83 22.22 -6.07
N ARG A 449 3.02 22.24 -6.69
CA ARG A 449 3.16 22.11 -8.16
C ARG A 449 2.69 20.75 -8.70
N ALA A 450 2.79 19.67 -7.94
CA ALA A 450 2.24 18.37 -8.31
C ALA A 450 0.70 18.35 -8.22
N LEU A 451 0.13 18.92 -7.15
CA LEU A 451 -1.31 19.02 -6.93
C LEU A 451 -2.03 19.82 -8.04
N GLN A 452 -1.46 20.94 -8.49
CA GLN A 452 -2.02 21.76 -9.58
C GLN A 452 -2.31 20.99 -10.89
N ARG A 453 -1.61 19.88 -11.12
CA ARG A 453 -1.77 19.00 -12.29
C ARG A 453 -2.26 17.60 -11.96
N ALA A 454 -2.48 17.27 -10.68
CA ALA A 454 -2.91 15.96 -10.23
C ALA A 454 -4.24 15.56 -10.87
N ASP A 455 -4.36 14.29 -11.25
CA ASP A 455 -5.61 13.66 -11.67
C ASP A 455 -6.30 13.01 -10.48
N VAL A 456 -5.51 12.41 -9.59
CA VAL A 456 -5.98 11.75 -8.37
C VAL A 456 -5.07 12.12 -7.20
N VAL A 457 -5.69 12.54 -6.11
CA VAL A 457 -5.05 12.79 -4.82
C VAL A 457 -5.57 11.79 -3.80
N LEU A 458 -4.68 11.19 -3.02
CA LEU A 458 -5.03 10.38 -1.84
C LEU A 458 -4.68 11.17 -0.57
N ALA A 459 -5.58 11.13 0.40
CA ALA A 459 -5.31 11.54 1.77
C ALA A 459 -5.91 10.50 2.73
N ASN A 460 -5.05 9.72 3.41
CA ASN A 460 -5.48 8.80 4.46
C ASN A 460 -5.85 9.57 5.75
N ASN A 461 -6.91 10.38 5.69
CA ASN A 461 -7.33 11.27 6.75
C ASN A 461 -8.06 10.59 7.93
N PHE A 462 -7.93 9.27 8.08
CA PHE A 462 -8.57 8.51 9.16
C PHE A 462 -8.12 8.96 10.55
N ALA A 463 -6.84 9.29 10.72
CA ALA A 463 -6.28 9.82 11.98
C ALA A 463 -6.11 11.35 12.01
N PHE A 464 -6.33 12.05 10.90
CA PHE A 464 -6.03 13.49 10.81
C PHE A 464 -6.94 14.35 11.69
N THR A 465 -6.36 15.39 12.27
CA THR A 465 -6.99 16.42 13.07
C THR A 465 -7.93 17.30 12.24
N PRO A 466 -8.94 17.95 12.84
CA PRO A 466 -9.80 18.90 12.15
C PRO A 466 -9.01 20.02 11.44
N GLN A 467 -7.97 20.54 12.10
CA GLN A 467 -7.15 21.65 11.58
C GLN A 467 -6.38 21.25 10.32
N LEU A 468 -5.83 20.03 10.27
CA LEU A 468 -5.18 19.50 9.08
C LEU A 468 -6.19 19.26 7.94
N ASN A 469 -7.38 18.75 8.26
CA ASN A 469 -8.46 18.60 7.26
C ASN A 469 -8.91 19.95 6.69
N ASP A 470 -9.09 20.99 7.50
CA ASP A 470 -9.45 22.33 7.02
C ASP A 470 -8.32 22.94 6.14
N THR A 471 -7.06 22.63 6.44
CA THR A 471 -5.91 23.03 5.60
C THR A 471 -5.93 22.30 4.25
N LEU A 472 -6.26 21.00 4.24
CA LEU A 472 -6.44 20.22 3.01
C LEU A 472 -7.57 20.77 2.14
N LYS A 473 -8.71 21.19 2.72
CA LYS A 473 -9.81 21.84 1.98
C LYS A 473 -9.34 23.11 1.25
N ILE A 474 -8.46 23.90 1.87
CA ILE A 474 -7.86 25.09 1.24
C ILE A 474 -6.92 24.67 0.11
N MET A 475 -6.06 23.66 0.32
CA MET A 475 -5.18 23.13 -0.74
C MET A 475 -5.96 22.56 -1.94
N PHE A 476 -7.17 22.05 -1.72
CA PHE A 476 -8.03 21.53 -2.80
C PHE A 476 -8.58 22.62 -3.74
N LEU A 477 -8.42 23.91 -3.40
CA LEU A 477 -8.70 25.03 -4.32
C LEU A 477 -7.76 25.04 -5.52
N ASP A 478 -6.50 24.62 -5.35
CA ASP A 478 -5.46 24.61 -6.39
C ASP A 478 -5.56 23.41 -7.34
N LEU A 479 -6.45 22.44 -7.06
CA LEU A 479 -6.64 21.25 -7.91
C LEU A 479 -7.35 21.60 -9.22
N LYS A 480 -6.90 20.98 -10.32
CA LYS A 480 -7.57 21.09 -11.62
C LYS A 480 -8.99 20.53 -11.56
N LYS A 481 -9.91 21.15 -12.31
CA LYS A 481 -11.28 20.65 -12.51
C LYS A 481 -11.25 19.19 -12.99
N GLY A 482 -12.09 18.35 -12.39
CA GLY A 482 -12.14 16.91 -12.65
C GLY A 482 -11.16 16.06 -11.84
N CYS A 483 -10.21 16.66 -11.11
CA CYS A 483 -9.34 15.92 -10.19
C CYS A 483 -10.18 15.15 -9.16
N LYS A 484 -9.78 13.91 -8.89
CA LYS A 484 -10.40 13.02 -7.91
C LYS A 484 -9.61 13.08 -6.60
N ILE A 485 -10.31 12.95 -5.48
CA ILE A 485 -9.73 12.92 -4.14
C ILE A 485 -10.27 11.68 -3.44
N VAL A 486 -9.40 10.77 -3.04
CA VAL A 486 -9.72 9.56 -2.28
C VAL A 486 -9.43 9.83 -0.80
N SER A 487 -10.40 9.62 0.08
CA SER A 487 -10.22 9.82 1.53
C SER A 487 -11.05 8.85 2.38
N LEU A 488 -10.61 8.58 3.62
CA LEU A 488 -11.31 7.67 4.54
C LEU A 488 -12.29 8.39 5.49
N LYS A 489 -12.29 9.73 5.47
CA LYS A 489 -13.34 10.58 6.03
C LYS A 489 -13.75 11.60 4.98
N ASN A 490 -15.04 11.89 4.92
CA ASN A 490 -15.59 12.90 4.03
C ASN A 490 -15.11 14.31 4.43
N PHE A 491 -14.73 15.12 3.45
CA PHE A 491 -14.39 16.53 3.65
C PHE A 491 -15.63 17.44 3.64
N VAL A 492 -16.74 17.01 3.05
CA VAL A 492 -18.00 17.76 2.98
C VAL A 492 -18.85 17.48 4.22
N SER A 493 -19.23 18.53 4.94
CA SER A 493 -20.17 18.44 6.06
C SER A 493 -21.61 18.32 5.54
N SER A 494 -22.33 17.27 5.95
CA SER A 494 -23.74 17.03 5.59
C SER A 494 -24.74 17.91 6.35
N SER A 495 -24.26 18.79 7.25
CA SER A 495 -25.12 19.61 8.10
C SER A 495 -25.39 20.99 7.49
N ALA A 496 -26.66 21.41 7.47
CA ALA A 496 -27.12 22.67 6.86
C ALA A 496 -26.42 23.94 7.41
N TYR A 497 -25.84 23.87 8.61
CA TYR A 497 -25.05 24.94 9.23
C TYR A 497 -23.69 25.19 8.56
N HIS A 498 -23.21 24.26 7.71
CA HIS A 498 -21.92 24.33 7.02
C HIS A 498 -22.07 24.55 5.50
N SER A 499 -23.14 25.22 5.06
CA SER A 499 -23.38 25.58 3.65
C SER A 499 -22.28 26.48 3.05
N ASN A 500 -21.56 27.21 3.89
CA ASN A 500 -20.39 28.03 3.52
C ASN A 500 -19.04 27.30 3.62
N ASP A 501 -19.01 25.98 3.88
CA ASP A 501 -17.76 25.21 3.84
C ASP A 501 -17.23 25.14 2.41
N ILE A 502 -15.94 25.47 2.26
CA ILE A 502 -15.19 25.44 1.00
C ILE A 502 -15.37 24.09 0.30
N ALA A 503 -15.31 22.98 1.06
CA ALA A 503 -15.43 21.63 0.52
C ALA A 503 -16.78 21.43 -0.20
N THR A 504 -17.89 21.83 0.43
CA THR A 504 -19.25 21.72 -0.12
C THR A 504 -19.39 22.45 -1.45
N GLN A 505 -18.72 23.59 -1.58
CA GLN A 505 -18.77 24.42 -2.79
C GLN A 505 -17.94 23.83 -3.92
N ILE A 506 -16.72 23.34 -3.65
CA ILE A 506 -15.76 22.93 -4.68
C ILE A 506 -15.74 21.43 -5.01
N LEU A 507 -16.30 20.57 -4.15
CA LEU A 507 -16.30 19.11 -4.32
C LEU A 507 -17.70 18.58 -4.60
N ASP A 508 -17.76 17.57 -5.46
CA ASP A 508 -18.91 16.68 -5.65
C ASP A 508 -18.52 15.29 -5.12
N VAL A 509 -19.27 14.73 -4.17
CA VAL A 509 -18.82 13.56 -3.39
C VAL A 509 -19.64 12.33 -3.75
N ASP A 510 -18.95 11.27 -4.15
CA ASP A 510 -19.51 9.93 -4.23
C ASP A 510 -19.37 9.22 -2.87
N TYR A 511 -20.49 8.65 -2.40
CA TYR A 511 -20.66 8.06 -1.07
C TYR A 511 -20.75 6.52 -1.13
N ASP A 512 -20.89 5.92 -2.32
CA ASP A 512 -21.24 4.50 -2.47
C ASP A 512 -20.02 3.57 -2.49
N HIS A 513 -18.95 3.94 -1.76
CA HIS A 513 -17.66 3.25 -1.76
C HIS A 513 -17.32 2.60 -0.41
N ARG A 514 -17.04 1.30 -0.43
CA ARG A 514 -16.65 0.53 0.76
C ARG A 514 -15.40 -0.29 0.49
N TRP A 515 -14.43 -0.23 1.39
CA TRP A 515 -13.17 -0.96 1.21
C TRP A 515 -13.36 -2.47 1.41
N PRO A 516 -12.56 -3.31 0.72
CA PRO A 516 -12.66 -4.75 0.85
C PRO A 516 -12.18 -5.21 2.25
N VAL A 517 -12.55 -6.42 2.64
CA VAL A 517 -12.00 -7.07 3.84
C VAL A 517 -10.46 -7.07 3.74
N LYS A 518 -9.79 -6.66 4.82
CA LYS A 518 -8.34 -6.40 4.86
C LYS A 518 -7.83 -5.27 3.93
N GLY A 519 -8.68 -4.30 3.59
CA GLY A 519 -8.28 -3.11 2.84
C GLY A 519 -7.40 -2.12 3.62
N VAL A 520 -7.35 -2.21 4.95
CA VAL A 520 -6.58 -1.32 5.84
C VAL A 520 -5.90 -2.09 6.96
N SER A 521 -4.77 -1.61 7.47
CA SER A 521 -3.93 -2.36 8.42
C SER A 521 -4.46 -2.46 9.85
N TRP A 522 -5.47 -1.67 10.23
CA TRP A 522 -5.97 -1.55 11.60
C TRP A 522 -7.32 -2.25 11.84
N THR A 523 -7.97 -2.78 10.81
CA THR A 523 -9.20 -3.57 10.95
C THR A 523 -9.39 -4.54 9.79
N ASP A 524 -9.80 -5.77 10.09
CA ASP A 524 -10.20 -6.75 9.07
C ASP A 524 -11.57 -6.39 8.44
N SER A 525 -12.38 -5.55 9.10
CA SER A 525 -13.72 -5.19 8.68
C SER A 525 -13.75 -4.18 7.52
N GLN A 526 -14.80 -4.26 6.70
CA GLN A 526 -15.15 -3.22 5.74
C GLN A 526 -15.54 -1.91 6.46
N GLY A 527 -15.34 -0.81 5.76
CA GLY A 527 -15.79 0.53 6.13
C GLY A 527 -15.78 1.43 4.90
N ASP A 528 -16.14 2.68 5.10
CA ASP A 528 -16.58 3.55 4.00
C ASP A 528 -15.48 4.56 3.67
N TYR A 529 -15.17 4.71 2.38
CA TYR A 529 -14.29 5.75 1.86
C TYR A 529 -15.06 6.63 0.88
N PHE A 530 -14.44 7.74 0.46
CA PHE A 530 -15.10 8.77 -0.32
C PHE A 530 -14.26 9.08 -1.56
N ILE A 531 -14.93 9.21 -2.71
CA ILE A 531 -14.32 9.73 -3.93
C ILE A 531 -14.94 11.09 -4.22
N SER A 532 -14.20 12.15 -3.94
CA SER A 532 -14.62 13.52 -4.23
C SER A 532 -14.08 13.98 -5.58
N THR A 533 -14.89 14.67 -6.38
CA THR A 533 -14.51 15.25 -7.67
C THR A 533 -14.46 16.76 -7.57
N LYS A 534 -13.35 17.36 -8.00
CA LYS A 534 -13.21 18.82 -8.09
C LYS A 534 -14.12 19.39 -9.19
N LYS A 535 -15.09 20.21 -8.81
CA LYS A 535 -16.01 20.94 -9.70
C LYS A 535 -15.28 21.97 -10.57
#